data_AF-U4QMF1-F1
#
_entry.id   AF-U4QMF1-F1
#
_cell.length_a   1.000
_cell.length_b   1.000
_cell.length_c   1.000
_cell.angle_alpha   90.00
_cell.angle_beta   90.00
_cell.angle_gamma   90.00
#
_symmetry.space_group_name_H-M   'P 1'
#
loop_
_entity.id
_entity.type
_entity.pdbx_description
1 polymer ?
#
loop_
_entity_poly.entity_id
_entity_poly.type
_entity_poly.pdbx_seq_one_letter_code
_entity_poly.pdbx_strand_id
1 'polypeptide(L)'
;MFLAIGISQRTSAAAITDLAHSLFGHSSYDTILAIKIPHNHAMMHLDTVFTMINYDQCTVHPFILDKSGKIDIYVLEQDDHGEIKITPETDLIKVLKNYLHLSEIDLIPTGGGDAIAAPREQWNDGSNTLAIAPGEVVTYDRNYVSNDLLRKHGILVHEIHSSELSRGRGGPRCMSCPLVREDL
;
A
#
# COMPACT_ATOMS: atom_id res chain seq x y z
N MET A 1 1.93 -5.78 -16.40
CA MET A 1 2.38 -5.40 -15.02
C MET A 1 1.37 -4.43 -14.43
N PHE A 2 1.07 -4.47 -13.13
CA PHE A 2 0.06 -3.58 -12.56
C PHE A 2 0.64 -2.44 -11.72
N LEU A 3 -0.11 -1.35 -11.61
CA LEU A 3 0.16 -0.23 -10.72
C LEU A 3 -1.01 -0.05 -9.74
N ALA A 4 -0.74 0.02 -8.44
CA ALA A 4 -1.76 0.34 -7.44
C ALA A 4 -1.76 1.84 -7.12
N ILE A 5 -2.92 2.49 -7.22
CA ILE A 5 -3.07 3.94 -6.99
C ILE A 5 -4.24 4.19 -6.05
N GLY A 6 -4.04 5.04 -5.04
CA GLY A 6 -5.12 5.44 -4.14
C GLY A 6 -6.01 6.51 -4.77
N ILE A 7 -7.33 6.29 -4.77
CA ILE A 7 -8.31 7.38 -4.90
C ILE A 7 -8.48 7.98 -3.51
N SER A 8 -8.10 9.25 -3.34
CA SER A 8 -8.10 9.92 -2.05
C SER A 8 -8.41 11.42 -2.17
N GLN A 9 -8.37 12.14 -1.05
CA GLN A 9 -8.45 13.61 -1.05
C GLN A 9 -7.28 14.29 -1.81
N ARG A 10 -6.21 13.56 -2.16
CA ARG A 10 -5.01 14.07 -2.84
C ARG A 10 -4.87 13.61 -4.28
N THR A 11 -5.55 12.52 -4.66
CA THR A 11 -5.52 11.95 -6.02
C THR A 11 -6.95 11.66 -6.48
N SER A 12 -7.38 12.33 -7.55
CA SER A 12 -8.71 12.16 -8.12
C SER A 12 -8.80 10.97 -9.07
N ALA A 13 -10.00 10.39 -9.21
CA ALA A 13 -10.23 9.31 -10.17
C ALA A 13 -9.95 9.76 -11.63
N ALA A 14 -10.26 11.02 -11.96
CA ALA A 14 -9.97 11.57 -13.29
C ALA A 14 -8.46 11.55 -13.62
N ALA A 15 -7.61 11.95 -12.66
CA ALA A 15 -6.15 11.92 -12.86
C ALA A 15 -5.63 10.48 -13.04
N ILE A 16 -6.26 9.50 -12.40
CA ILE A 16 -5.93 8.07 -12.59
C ILE A 16 -6.32 7.61 -14.00
N THR A 17 -7.47 8.02 -14.51
CA THR A 17 -7.90 7.71 -15.88
C THR A 17 -6.96 8.36 -16.91
N ASP A 18 -6.59 9.62 -16.73
CA ASP A 18 -5.64 10.32 -17.62
C ASP A 18 -4.26 9.62 -17.64
N LEU A 19 -3.82 9.13 -16.47
CA LEU A 19 -2.61 8.34 -16.35
C LEU A 19 -2.73 6.99 -17.07
N ALA A 20 -3.88 6.32 -16.97
CA ALA A 20 -4.14 5.06 -17.67
C ALA A 20 -3.97 5.22 -19.19
N HIS A 21 -4.56 6.27 -19.77
CA HIS A 21 -4.40 6.59 -21.20
C HIS A 21 -2.95 6.86 -21.59
N SER A 22 -2.15 7.44 -20.69
CA SER A 22 -0.74 7.75 -20.95
C SER A 22 0.18 6.53 -20.79
N LEU A 23 -0.18 5.59 -19.91
CA LEU A 23 0.63 4.40 -19.61
C LEU A 23 0.34 3.23 -20.55
N PHE A 24 -0.93 2.95 -20.83
CA PHE A 24 -1.33 1.78 -21.60
C PHE A 24 -0.92 1.93 -23.06
N GLY A 25 -0.35 0.87 -23.64
CA GLY A 25 0.24 0.88 -24.98
C GLY A 25 1.60 1.59 -25.10
N HIS A 26 2.06 2.28 -24.06
CA HIS A 26 3.31 3.05 -24.05
C HIS A 26 4.32 2.59 -22.98
N SER A 27 3.94 1.59 -22.17
CA SER A 27 4.77 1.03 -21.10
C SER A 27 4.50 -0.48 -20.91
N SER A 28 5.23 -1.13 -20.01
CA SER A 28 4.97 -2.51 -19.58
C SER A 28 3.80 -2.63 -18.58
N TYR A 29 3.21 -1.50 -18.17
CA TYR A 29 2.02 -1.50 -17.33
C TYR A 29 0.76 -1.59 -18.20
N ASP A 30 -0.10 -2.54 -17.87
CA ASP A 30 -1.34 -2.89 -18.59
C ASP A 30 -2.58 -2.87 -17.68
N THR A 31 -2.38 -2.69 -16.37
CA THR A 31 -3.44 -2.64 -15.38
C THR A 31 -3.18 -1.57 -14.32
N ILE A 32 -4.22 -0.85 -13.92
CA ILE A 32 -4.21 -0.01 -12.72
C ILE A 32 -5.27 -0.52 -11.73
N LEU A 33 -4.84 -0.76 -10.48
CA LEU A 33 -5.72 -1.03 -9.35
C LEU A 33 -5.97 0.28 -8.61
N ALA A 34 -7.09 0.94 -8.90
CA ALA A 34 -7.47 2.19 -8.25
C ALA A 34 -8.25 1.89 -6.95
N ILE A 35 -7.60 2.04 -5.81
CA ILE A 35 -8.11 1.67 -4.48
C ILE A 35 -8.65 2.92 -3.79
N LYS A 36 -9.94 2.95 -3.49
CA LYS A 36 -10.55 4.10 -2.82
C LYS A 36 -10.37 4.00 -1.32
N ILE A 37 -9.57 4.91 -0.78
CA ILE A 37 -9.27 4.96 0.66
C ILE A 37 -10.23 5.91 1.40
N PRO A 38 -10.58 5.62 2.66
CA PRO A 38 -11.48 6.48 3.44
C PRO A 38 -10.94 7.91 3.59
N HIS A 39 -11.86 8.88 3.59
CA HIS A 39 -11.50 10.28 3.83
C HIS A 39 -11.23 10.50 5.33
N ASN A 40 -9.96 10.54 5.71
CA ASN A 40 -9.54 10.87 7.07
C ASN A 40 -8.15 11.55 7.04
N HIS A 41 -7.91 12.51 7.95
CA HIS A 41 -6.62 13.16 8.13
C HIS A 41 -5.47 12.19 8.45
N ALA A 42 -5.77 11.01 9.02
CA ALA A 42 -4.79 9.95 9.29
C ALA A 42 -4.50 9.03 8.08
N MET A 43 -5.21 9.20 6.95
CA MET A 43 -5.16 8.32 5.77
C MET A 43 -5.16 9.18 4.49
N MET A 44 -4.05 9.86 4.22
CA MET A 44 -3.99 10.83 3.12
C MET A 44 -3.68 10.18 1.77
N HIS A 45 -2.90 9.11 1.78
CA HIS A 45 -2.37 8.41 0.62
C HIS A 45 -2.45 6.90 0.85
N LEU A 46 -2.47 6.11 -0.23
CA LEU A 46 -2.56 4.65 -0.15
C LEU A 46 -1.44 4.04 0.69
N ASP A 47 -0.22 4.56 0.57
CA ASP A 47 0.97 4.07 1.27
C ASP A 47 0.98 4.34 2.78
N THR A 48 0.09 5.19 3.27
CA THR A 48 -0.10 5.38 4.72
C THR A 48 -0.92 4.25 5.33
N VAL A 49 -1.64 3.46 4.52
CA VAL A 49 -2.56 2.41 4.99
C VAL A 49 -2.31 1.04 4.36
N PHE A 50 -1.52 0.97 3.30
CA PHE A 50 -1.20 -0.26 2.57
C PHE A 50 0.15 -0.15 1.88
N THR A 51 1.08 -1.05 2.21
CA THR A 51 2.41 -1.12 1.57
C THR A 51 2.82 -2.57 1.35
N MET A 52 3.24 -2.91 0.13
CA MET A 52 3.83 -4.21 -0.19
C MET A 52 5.30 -4.23 0.27
N ILE A 53 5.66 -5.23 1.07
CA ILE A 53 6.98 -5.32 1.73
C ILE A 53 7.77 -6.58 1.37
N ASN A 54 7.10 -7.57 0.78
CA ASN A 54 7.69 -8.80 0.25
C ASN A 54 6.84 -9.28 -0.95
N TYR A 55 7.23 -10.39 -1.58
CA TYR A 55 6.52 -10.97 -2.72
C TYR A 55 5.04 -11.26 -2.43
N ASP A 56 4.72 -11.72 -1.21
CA ASP A 56 3.39 -12.14 -0.78
C ASP A 56 2.94 -11.49 0.54
N GLN A 57 3.67 -10.46 1.02
CA GLN A 57 3.40 -9.83 2.31
C GLN A 57 3.22 -8.31 2.17
N CYS A 58 2.19 -7.78 2.81
CA CYS A 58 1.87 -6.36 2.86
C CYS A 58 1.64 -5.90 4.30
N THR A 59 2.11 -4.71 4.66
CA THR A 59 1.62 -4.02 5.86
C THR A 59 0.30 -3.33 5.56
N VAL A 60 -0.68 -3.51 6.44
CA VAL A 60 -1.99 -2.88 6.31
C VAL A 60 -2.43 -2.20 7.58
N HIS A 61 -3.12 -1.09 7.41
CA HIS A 61 -3.85 -0.48 8.51
C HIS A 61 -5.18 -1.22 8.74
N PRO A 62 -5.54 -1.63 9.97
CA PRO A 62 -6.75 -2.42 10.22
C PRO A 62 -8.05 -1.77 9.75
N PHE A 63 -8.11 -0.45 9.69
CA PHE A 63 -9.31 0.30 9.27
C PHE A 63 -9.28 0.71 7.78
N ILE A 64 -8.43 0.10 6.95
CA ILE A 64 -8.49 0.29 5.49
C ILE A 64 -9.76 -0.34 4.91
N LEU A 65 -10.18 -1.47 5.46
CA LEU A 65 -11.41 -2.16 5.10
C LEU A 65 -12.59 -1.57 5.86
N ASP A 66 -13.77 -1.59 5.25
CA ASP A 66 -15.02 -1.24 5.90
C ASP A 66 -15.41 -2.27 6.98
N LYS A 67 -16.53 -2.04 7.66
CA LYS A 67 -17.05 -2.94 8.71
C LYS A 67 -17.36 -4.36 8.21
N SER A 68 -17.52 -4.53 6.90
CA SER A 68 -17.79 -5.80 6.23
C SER A 68 -16.51 -6.43 5.66
N GLY A 69 -15.34 -5.84 5.90
CA GLY A 69 -14.07 -6.31 5.35
C GLY A 69 -13.88 -5.99 3.86
N LYS A 70 -14.60 -5.00 3.32
CA LYS A 70 -14.59 -4.63 1.90
C LYS A 70 -13.96 -3.27 1.66
N ILE A 71 -13.48 -3.04 0.45
CA ILE A 71 -12.95 -1.76 -0.02
C ILE A 71 -13.26 -1.59 -1.50
N ASP A 72 -13.68 -0.40 -1.91
CA ASP A 72 -13.95 -0.12 -3.32
C ASP A 72 -12.62 -0.12 -4.11
N ILE A 73 -12.52 -1.02 -5.09
CA ILE A 73 -11.39 -1.12 -6.02
C ILE A 73 -11.93 -0.99 -7.43
N TYR A 74 -11.31 -0.18 -8.26
CA TYR A 74 -11.62 -0.09 -9.68
C TYR A 74 -10.40 -0.56 -10.47
N VAL A 75 -10.57 -1.68 -11.16
CA VAL A 75 -9.55 -2.23 -12.05
C VAL A 75 -9.70 -1.54 -13.40
N LEU A 76 -8.67 -0.81 -13.83
CA LEU A 76 -8.59 -0.18 -15.14
C LEU A 76 -7.68 -1.03 -16.03
N GLU A 77 -8.19 -1.40 -17.19
CA GLU A 77 -7.49 -2.14 -18.26
C GLU A 77 -7.80 -1.47 -19.60
N GLN A 78 -7.01 -1.75 -20.64
CA GLN A 78 -7.32 -1.34 -22.00
C GLN A 78 -8.12 -2.46 -22.70
N ASP A 79 -9.20 -2.09 -23.39
CA ASP A 79 -9.95 -3.04 -24.23
C ASP A 79 -9.34 -3.19 -25.64
N ASP A 80 -9.92 -4.08 -26.44
CA ASP A 80 -9.47 -4.36 -27.82
C ASP A 80 -9.58 -3.15 -28.76
N HIS A 81 -10.30 -2.10 -28.36
CA HIS A 81 -10.47 -0.85 -29.11
C HIS A 81 -9.56 0.27 -28.63
N GLY A 82 -8.75 0.03 -27.60
CA GLY A 82 -7.86 1.02 -27.01
C GLY A 82 -8.50 1.90 -25.94
N GLU A 83 -9.76 1.65 -25.59
CA GLU A 83 -10.50 2.41 -24.58
C GLU A 83 -10.26 1.85 -23.17
N ILE A 84 -10.44 2.69 -22.16
CA ILE A 84 -10.26 2.28 -20.76
C ILE A 84 -11.52 1.56 -20.27
N LYS A 85 -11.38 0.26 -20.03
CA LYS A 85 -12.39 -0.57 -19.37
C LYS A 85 -12.19 -0.49 -17.86
N ILE A 86 -13.27 -0.24 -17.12
CA ILE A 86 -13.26 -0.15 -15.66
C ILE A 86 -14.13 -1.27 -15.06
N THR A 87 -13.53 -2.14 -14.26
CA THR A 87 -14.23 -3.23 -13.56
C THR A 87 -14.22 -2.98 -12.06
N PRO A 88 -15.38 -2.82 -11.39
CA PRO A 88 -15.44 -2.66 -9.94
C PRO A 88 -15.23 -3.99 -9.22
N GLU A 89 -14.44 -3.97 -8.17
CA GLU A 89 -14.17 -5.07 -7.25
C GLU A 89 -14.24 -4.57 -5.80
N THR A 90 -14.48 -5.47 -4.85
CA THR A 90 -14.62 -5.10 -3.43
C THR A 90 -13.71 -5.89 -2.48
N ASP A 91 -13.01 -6.89 -3.02
CA ASP A 91 -12.24 -7.86 -2.25
C ASP A 91 -10.75 -7.69 -2.53
N LEU A 92 -10.07 -6.96 -1.65
CA LEU A 92 -8.65 -6.63 -1.79
C LEU A 92 -7.78 -7.89 -1.90
N ILE A 93 -8.07 -8.90 -1.07
CA ILE A 93 -7.29 -10.14 -1.04
C ILE A 93 -7.44 -10.88 -2.38
N LYS A 94 -8.67 -11.06 -2.85
CA LYS A 94 -8.95 -11.70 -4.16
C LYS A 94 -8.25 -10.95 -5.29
N VAL A 95 -8.37 -9.63 -5.33
CA VAL A 95 -7.74 -8.80 -6.38
C VAL A 95 -6.23 -8.96 -6.34
N LEU A 96 -5.58 -8.81 -5.18
CA LEU A 96 -4.13 -8.94 -5.07
C LEU A 96 -3.65 -10.34 -5.45
N LYS A 97 -4.31 -11.41 -4.98
CA LYS A 97 -4.00 -12.79 -5.37
C LYS A 97 -4.03 -12.98 -6.89
N ASN A 98 -5.07 -12.46 -7.55
CA ASN A 98 -5.22 -12.57 -9.00
C ASN A 98 -4.09 -11.87 -9.77
N TYR A 99 -3.78 -10.62 -9.41
CA TYR A 99 -2.79 -9.80 -10.14
C TYR A 99 -1.34 -10.07 -9.77
N LEU A 100 -1.09 -10.62 -8.59
CA LEU A 100 0.25 -11.09 -8.19
C LEU A 100 0.47 -12.58 -8.51
N HIS A 101 -0.55 -13.28 -9.01
CA HIS A 101 -0.52 -14.73 -9.27
C HIS A 101 -0.17 -15.56 -8.02
N LEU A 102 -0.73 -15.19 -6.87
CA LEU A 102 -0.48 -15.84 -5.59
C LEU A 102 -1.67 -16.68 -5.13
N SER A 103 -1.38 -17.82 -4.52
CA SER A 103 -2.41 -18.63 -3.85
C SER A 103 -2.83 -18.02 -2.52
N GLU A 104 -1.91 -17.37 -1.82
CA GLU A 104 -2.10 -16.76 -0.50
C GLU A 104 -1.42 -15.39 -0.43
N ILE A 105 -1.92 -14.51 0.44
CA ILE A 105 -1.30 -13.21 0.72
C ILE A 105 -1.39 -12.94 2.21
N ASP A 106 -0.29 -12.47 2.79
CA ASP A 106 -0.17 -12.17 4.20
C ASP A 106 -0.33 -10.65 4.42
N LEU A 107 -1.45 -10.27 5.05
CA LEU A 107 -1.73 -8.88 5.40
C LEU A 107 -1.38 -8.68 6.87
N ILE A 108 -0.25 -8.02 7.14
CA ILE A 108 0.31 -7.80 8.47
C ILE A 108 -0.28 -6.49 9.04
N PRO A 109 -1.13 -6.54 10.09
CA PRO A 109 -1.78 -5.35 10.62
C PRO A 109 -0.82 -4.49 11.45
N THR A 110 -0.77 -3.18 11.18
CA THR A 110 -0.07 -2.21 12.03
C THR A 110 -0.60 -2.27 13.46
N GLY A 111 0.33 -2.27 14.43
CA GLY A 111 0.06 -2.41 15.86
C GLY A 111 -0.60 -3.74 16.25
N GLY A 112 -0.54 -4.77 15.38
CA GLY A 112 -1.15 -6.08 15.63
C GLY A 112 -2.67 -6.08 15.70
N GLY A 113 -3.33 -5.00 15.23
CA GLY A 113 -4.78 -4.83 15.38
C GLY A 113 -5.23 -4.50 16.81
N ASP A 114 -4.31 -4.25 17.74
CA ASP A 114 -4.63 -3.86 19.11
C ASP A 114 -5.30 -2.48 19.15
N ALA A 115 -6.36 -2.34 19.96
CA ALA A 115 -7.20 -1.15 20.01
C ALA A 115 -6.45 0.11 20.48
N ILE A 116 -5.27 -0.02 21.10
CA ILE A 116 -4.45 1.09 21.58
C ILE A 116 -3.21 1.25 20.69
N ALA A 117 -2.50 0.17 20.40
CA ALA A 117 -1.27 0.21 19.64
C ALA A 117 -1.51 0.53 18.16
N ALA A 118 -2.53 -0.07 17.53
CA ALA A 118 -2.82 0.16 16.11
C ALA A 118 -3.08 1.63 15.77
N PRO A 119 -4.00 2.37 16.44
CA PRO A 119 -4.20 3.79 16.13
C PRO A 119 -2.97 4.65 16.45
N ARG A 120 -2.21 4.31 17.51
CA ARG A 120 -1.00 5.04 17.90
C ARG A 120 0.12 4.87 16.89
N GLU A 121 0.37 3.65 16.43
CA GLU A 121 1.44 3.36 15.46
C GLU A 121 1.04 3.76 14.05
N GLN A 122 -0.25 3.69 13.70
CA GLN A 122 -0.76 4.31 12.48
C GLN A 122 -0.47 5.81 12.44
N TRP A 123 -0.73 6.52 13.55
CA TRP A 123 -0.43 7.95 13.65
C TRP A 123 1.06 8.27 13.46
N ASN A 124 1.93 7.29 13.71
CA ASN A 124 3.38 7.38 13.54
C ASN A 124 3.84 6.69 12.25
N ASP A 125 2.96 6.54 11.26
CA ASP A 125 3.26 5.99 9.94
C ASP A 125 3.77 4.53 9.98
N GLY A 126 3.22 3.70 10.87
CA GLY A 126 3.62 2.29 11.04
C GLY A 126 3.34 1.38 9.83
N SER A 127 2.42 1.75 8.94
CA SER A 127 2.17 1.08 7.65
C SER A 127 3.03 1.65 6.50
N ASN A 128 3.73 2.77 6.71
CA ASN A 128 4.53 3.46 5.69
C ASN A 128 5.99 2.97 5.70
N THR A 129 6.14 1.66 5.57
CA THR A 129 7.43 0.97 5.62
C THR A 129 8.17 1.10 4.30
N LEU A 130 9.49 1.27 4.32
CA LEU A 130 10.30 1.30 3.11
C LEU A 130 10.93 -0.08 2.88
N ALA A 131 10.44 -0.83 1.91
CA ALA A 131 11.11 -2.07 1.48
C ALA A 131 12.35 -1.74 0.64
N ILE A 132 13.53 -2.15 1.09
CA ILE A 132 14.81 -1.97 0.37
C ILE A 132 15.19 -3.23 -0.41
N ALA A 133 14.71 -4.40 0.02
CA ALA A 133 14.69 -5.65 -0.72
C ALA A 133 13.42 -6.45 -0.32
N PRO A 134 13.03 -7.50 -1.06
CA PRO A 134 11.91 -8.35 -0.66
C PRO A 134 12.11 -8.94 0.74
N GLY A 135 11.22 -8.62 1.68
CA GLY A 135 11.34 -9.07 3.07
C GLY A 135 12.34 -8.29 3.92
N GLU A 136 12.88 -7.17 3.44
CA GLU A 136 13.82 -6.32 4.16
C GLU A 136 13.35 -4.86 4.14
N VAL A 137 13.03 -4.32 5.31
CA VAL A 137 12.35 -3.03 5.45
C VAL A 137 13.07 -2.08 6.39
N VAL A 138 12.88 -0.79 6.16
CA VAL A 138 13.25 0.30 7.06
C VAL A 138 11.99 0.87 7.71
N THR A 139 11.98 0.96 9.04
CA THR A 139 10.86 1.45 9.86
C THR A 139 11.34 2.43 10.93
N TYR A 140 10.40 3.10 11.60
CA TYR A 140 10.70 3.87 12.79
C TYR A 140 10.76 2.99 14.05
N ASP A 141 11.70 3.29 14.95
CA ASP A 141 11.90 2.62 16.24
C ASP A 141 10.68 2.70 17.19
N ARG A 142 9.91 3.79 17.10
CA ARG A 142 8.72 4.01 17.95
C ARG A 142 7.54 3.07 17.68
N ASN A 143 7.55 2.35 16.56
CA ASN A 143 6.48 1.43 16.14
C ASN A 143 6.78 -0.01 16.58
N TYR A 144 7.11 -0.18 17.85
CA TYR A 144 7.67 -1.42 18.39
C TYR A 144 6.73 -2.63 18.28
N VAL A 145 5.41 -2.44 18.32
CA VAL A 145 4.46 -3.57 18.15
C VAL A 145 4.46 -4.04 16.70
N SER A 146 4.40 -3.12 15.75
CA SER A 146 4.48 -3.43 14.32
C SER A 146 5.84 -4.05 13.96
N ASN A 147 6.93 -3.50 14.50
CA ASN A 147 8.29 -4.01 14.22
C ASN A 147 8.48 -5.44 14.76
N ASP A 148 7.98 -5.73 15.96
CA ASP A 148 8.00 -7.09 16.51
C ASP A 148 7.13 -8.07 15.69
N LEU A 149 5.95 -7.63 15.24
CA LEU A 149 5.08 -8.44 14.39
C LEU A 149 5.73 -8.73 13.03
N LEU A 150 6.32 -7.73 12.37
CA LEU A 150 7.06 -7.89 11.12
C LEU A 150 8.15 -8.97 11.25
N ARG A 151 8.93 -8.93 12.34
CA ARG A 151 9.96 -9.94 12.62
C ARG A 151 9.39 -11.35 12.81
N LYS A 152 8.25 -11.47 13.49
CA LYS A 152 7.54 -12.76 13.66
C LYS A 152 7.04 -13.33 12.32
N HIS A 153 6.79 -12.46 11.35
CA HIS A 153 6.44 -12.82 9.97
C HIS A 153 7.65 -13.00 9.06
N GLY A 154 8.87 -13.06 9.62
CA GLY A 154 10.11 -13.34 8.88
C GLY A 154 10.74 -12.14 8.18
N ILE A 155 10.25 -10.92 8.42
CA ILE A 155 10.76 -9.70 7.81
C ILE A 155 12.02 -9.22 8.56
N LEU A 156 13.07 -8.86 7.82
CA LEU A 156 14.24 -8.17 8.35
C LEU A 156 13.90 -6.67 8.53
N VAL A 157 13.96 -6.19 9.76
CA VAL A 157 13.53 -4.82 10.12
C VAL A 157 14.73 -3.99 10.58
N HIS A 158 15.04 -2.95 9.80
CA HIS A 158 16.00 -1.90 10.13
C HIS A 158 15.29 -0.70 10.74
N GLU A 159 15.60 -0.40 12.00
CA GLU A 159 14.96 0.70 12.72
C GLU A 159 15.80 1.97 12.62
N ILE A 160 15.15 3.09 12.31
CA ILE A 160 15.76 4.42 12.41
C ILE A 160 15.09 5.24 13.51
N HIS A 161 15.87 6.11 14.15
CA HIS A 161 15.37 6.99 15.19
C HIS A 161 14.35 7.99 14.64
N SER A 162 13.24 8.13 15.37
CA SER A 162 12.06 8.82 14.88
C SER A 162 11.69 10.09 15.67
N SER A 163 12.60 10.63 16.49
CA SER A 163 12.32 11.73 17.42
C SER A 163 11.80 13.02 16.76
N GLU A 164 12.42 13.44 15.66
CA GLU A 164 12.13 14.71 14.99
C GLU A 164 11.42 14.53 13.65
N LEU A 165 11.88 13.61 12.80
CA LEU A 165 11.31 13.39 11.45
C LEU A 165 9.83 12.99 11.51
N SER A 166 9.44 12.17 12.50
CA SER A 166 8.04 11.74 12.64
C SER A 166 7.07 12.89 12.95
N ARG A 167 7.56 14.06 13.42
CA ARG A 167 6.71 15.25 13.61
C ARG A 167 6.13 15.76 12.27
N GLY A 168 6.80 15.47 11.17
CA GLY A 168 6.33 15.73 9.81
C GLY A 168 5.21 14.83 9.33
N ARG A 169 4.84 13.78 10.10
CA ARG A 169 3.80 12.79 9.75
C ARG A 169 4.08 12.07 8.43
N GLY A 170 5.27 11.48 8.34
CA GLY A 170 5.66 10.61 7.25
C GLY A 170 6.69 9.57 7.72
N GLY A 171 6.55 8.35 7.21
CA GLY A 171 7.46 7.24 7.44
C GLY A 171 8.70 7.27 6.54
N PRO A 172 9.60 6.28 6.66
CA PRO A 172 10.76 6.12 5.77
C PRO A 172 10.39 6.12 4.29
N ARG A 173 9.23 5.54 3.91
CA ARG A 173 8.78 5.51 2.52
C ARG A 173 8.45 6.90 2.00
N CYS A 174 7.76 7.74 2.78
CA CYS A 174 7.46 9.13 2.42
C CYS A 174 8.71 9.99 2.18
N MET A 175 9.84 9.65 2.80
CA MET A 175 11.12 10.38 2.65
C MET A 175 11.97 9.87 1.48
N SER A 176 11.45 8.94 0.68
CA SER A 176 12.20 8.25 -0.37
C SER A 176 11.47 8.30 -1.71
N CYS A 177 12.24 8.28 -2.79
CA CYS A 177 11.73 8.15 -4.16
C CYS A 177 12.70 7.23 -4.93
N PRO A 178 12.43 5.92 -5.00
CA PRO A 178 13.31 4.98 -5.69
C PRO A 178 13.47 5.37 -7.16
N LEU A 179 14.73 5.54 -7.60
CA LEU A 179 15.05 5.83 -8.99
C LEU A 179 15.26 4.56 -9.81
N VAL A 180 15.85 3.54 -9.19
CA VAL A 180 16.13 2.23 -9.79
C VAL A 180 15.90 1.16 -8.72
N ARG A 181 15.27 0.06 -9.13
CA ARG A 181 15.19 -1.21 -8.40
C ARG A 181 15.53 -2.32 -9.40
N GLU A 182 16.10 -3.42 -8.90
CA GLU A 182 16.32 -4.61 -9.74
C GLU A 182 14.97 -5.22 -10.14
N ASP A 183 14.93 -5.84 -11.32
CA ASP A 183 13.77 -6.57 -11.80
C ASP A 183 13.53 -7.82 -10.93
N LEU A 184 12.26 -8.17 -10.72
CA LEU A 184 11.83 -9.31 -9.90
C LEU A 184 11.78 -10.62 -10.68
#